data_AF-A0A921SV21-F1
#
_entry.id   AF-A0A921SV21-F1
#
_cell.length_a   1.000
_cell.length_b   1.000
_cell.length_c   1.000
_cell.angle_alpha   90.00
_cell.angle_beta   90.00
_cell.angle_gamma   90.00
#
_symmetry.space_group_name_H-M   'P 1'
#
loop_
_entity.id
_entity.type
_entity.pdbx_description
1 polymer ?
#
loop_
_entity_poly.entity_id
_entity_poly.type
_entity_poly.pdbx_seq_one_letter_code
_entity_poly.pdbx_strand_id
1 'polypeptide(L)'
;MKKHSFLKYCTYILLAFMTVSCATGNKEQKIVTVTVQPQKYFAEKIAGDRFSINCIVPPGSNPEAYDPSPSHLVYVGKSVAYFKIGHIGFELAWMDKLEQNNPTMKIFDNSEGIDLLTGTHEHGDGDSHHLEADPHTWSSPKNARIIAQNMYEAFVSLDPNGKKVYRENYENLLAEINRVDSIITQRLAPAHGTMFAIYHPSLSYLAKDYHLHQLSLEYNGKEPSAFYLKKAVDVAKENHVKVIFIQQEFDAKQAQSFAQEIDAKVVPINPLSYNWGEELLHIADAIAGE
;
A
#
# COMPACT_ATOMS: atom_id res chain seq x y z
N MET A 1 -5.40 70.53 22.56
CA MET A 1 -4.75 69.46 23.36
C MET A 1 -5.30 68.05 23.11
N LYS A 2 -5.87 67.69 21.93
CA LYS A 2 -6.40 66.32 21.67
C LYS A 2 -5.72 65.56 20.51
N LYS A 3 -4.88 66.20 19.68
CA LYS A 3 -4.21 65.54 18.53
C LYS A 3 -3.00 64.65 18.89
N HIS A 4 -2.31 64.92 20.00
CA HIS A 4 -1.10 64.16 20.39
C HIS A 4 -1.38 62.82 21.07
N SER A 5 -2.61 62.59 21.57
CA SER A 5 -2.98 61.31 22.19
C SER A 5 -3.33 60.25 21.14
N PHE A 6 -4.00 60.65 20.05
CA PHE A 6 -4.41 59.74 18.97
C PHE A 6 -3.22 59.12 18.21
N LEU A 7 -2.17 59.92 17.99
CA LEU A 7 -0.96 59.45 17.30
C LEU A 7 -0.20 58.38 18.10
N LYS A 8 -0.18 58.50 19.45
CA LYS A 8 0.44 57.50 20.34
C LYS A 8 -0.32 56.17 20.33
N TYR A 9 -1.66 56.19 20.34
CA TYR A 9 -2.46 54.97 20.26
C TYR A 9 -2.29 54.24 18.91
N CYS A 10 -2.19 54.97 17.80
CA CYS A 10 -1.86 54.36 16.50
C CYS A 10 -0.46 53.74 16.47
N THR A 11 0.53 54.30 17.19
CA THR A 11 1.89 53.71 17.27
C THR A 11 1.91 52.41 18.10
N TYR A 12 1.13 52.34 19.18
CA TYR A 12 1.02 51.12 20.00
C TYR A 12 0.24 50.00 19.30
N ILE A 13 -0.78 50.34 18.50
CA ILE A 13 -1.53 49.35 17.70
C ILE A 13 -0.67 48.81 16.54
N LEU A 14 0.17 49.66 15.91
CA LEU A 14 1.10 49.20 14.87
C LEU A 14 2.21 48.29 15.42
N LEU A 15 2.72 48.55 16.64
CA LEU A 15 3.72 47.69 17.29
C LEU A 15 3.13 46.35 17.76
N ALA A 16 1.85 46.32 18.17
CA ALA A 16 1.16 45.10 18.55
C ALA A 16 0.82 44.19 17.35
N PHE A 17 0.71 44.76 16.14
CA PHE A 17 0.50 43.97 14.91
C PHE A 17 1.79 43.38 14.32
N MET A 18 2.98 43.91 14.66
CA MET A 18 4.26 43.36 14.17
C MET A 18 4.74 42.13 14.96
N THR A 19 4.28 41.90 16.19
CA THR A 19 4.73 40.74 17.00
C THR A 19 3.95 39.45 16.73
N VAL A 20 2.81 39.52 16.02
CA VAL A 20 2.00 38.34 15.66
C VAL A 20 2.44 37.72 14.33
N SER A 21 3.21 38.45 13.51
CA SER A 21 3.57 38.01 12.14
C SER A 21 4.84 37.16 12.05
N CYS A 22 5.49 36.80 13.17
CA CYS A 22 6.79 36.10 13.17
C CYS A 22 6.78 34.75 13.91
N ALA A 23 5.63 34.05 13.97
CA ALA A 23 5.55 32.71 14.55
C ALA A 23 5.18 31.59 13.56
N THR A 24 5.11 31.87 12.26
CA THR A 24 5.09 30.83 11.22
C THR A 24 6.51 30.51 10.77
N GLY A 25 7.36 30.13 11.72
CA GLY A 25 8.59 29.41 11.36
C GLY A 25 8.15 28.09 10.75
N ASN A 26 8.42 27.88 9.46
CA ASN A 26 8.18 26.61 8.77
C ASN A 26 9.07 25.56 9.46
N LYS A 27 8.57 24.93 10.53
CA LYS A 27 9.27 23.84 11.20
C LYS A 27 9.36 22.73 10.17
N GLU A 28 10.59 22.38 9.79
CA GLU A 28 10.85 21.25 8.91
C GLU A 28 10.15 20.01 9.48
N GLN A 29 9.15 19.52 8.76
CA GLN A 29 8.26 18.47 9.22
C GLN A 29 9.04 17.16 9.29
N LYS A 30 8.91 16.42 10.40
CA LYS A 30 9.58 15.12 10.55
C LYS A 30 9.14 14.17 9.43
N ILE A 31 10.08 13.46 8.83
CA ILE A 31 9.83 12.55 7.71
C ILE A 31 9.62 11.13 8.23
N VAL A 32 8.58 10.46 7.77
CA VAL A 32 8.39 9.01 7.92
C VAL A 32 8.41 8.39 6.52
N THR A 33 9.24 7.37 6.32
CA THR A 33 9.27 6.64 5.04
C THR A 33 8.46 5.35 5.13
N VAL A 34 7.70 5.06 4.08
CA VAL A 34 7.01 3.79 3.82
C VAL A 34 7.55 3.17 2.53
N THR A 35 7.23 1.91 2.28
CA THR A 35 7.71 1.18 1.08
C THR A 35 6.84 1.43 -0.14
N VAL A 36 5.52 1.24 -0.01
CA VAL A 36 4.56 1.26 -1.14
C VAL A 36 3.48 2.34 -0.99
N GLN A 37 2.86 2.74 -2.10
CA GLN A 37 1.86 3.83 -2.10
C GLN A 37 0.60 3.55 -1.26
N PRO A 38 0.06 2.33 -1.17
CA PRO A 38 -1.03 2.03 -0.23
C PRO A 38 -0.64 2.30 1.23
N GLN A 39 0.60 2.00 1.63
CA GLN A 39 1.08 2.38 2.96
C GLN A 39 1.14 3.91 3.11
N LYS A 40 1.55 4.62 2.05
CA LYS A 40 1.62 6.08 2.08
C LYS A 40 0.25 6.68 2.31
N TYR A 41 -0.77 6.16 1.63
CA TYR A 41 -2.16 6.54 1.81
C TYR A 41 -2.61 6.41 3.26
N PHE A 42 -2.42 5.23 3.87
CA PHE A 42 -2.78 4.99 5.27
C PHE A 42 -2.00 5.90 6.23
N ALA A 43 -0.70 6.04 6.02
CA ALA A 43 0.17 6.83 6.86
C ALA A 43 -0.18 8.33 6.81
N GLU A 44 -0.46 8.90 5.63
CA GLU A 44 -0.86 10.30 5.49
C GLU A 44 -2.22 10.57 6.13
N LYS A 45 -3.18 9.65 5.94
CA LYS A 45 -4.51 9.74 6.58
C LYS A 45 -4.39 9.79 8.09
N ILE A 46 -3.49 9.02 8.70
CA ILE A 46 -3.29 9.01 10.15
C ILE A 46 -2.47 10.22 10.61
N ALA A 47 -1.34 10.50 9.96
CA ALA A 47 -0.38 11.53 10.38
C ALA A 47 -0.91 12.96 10.27
N GLY A 48 -1.74 13.25 9.25
CA GLY A 48 -2.09 14.62 8.86
C GLY A 48 -0.84 15.49 8.67
N ASP A 49 -0.92 16.77 9.07
CA ASP A 49 0.18 17.73 8.91
C ASP A 49 1.32 17.56 9.94
N ARG A 50 1.36 16.45 10.69
CA ARG A 50 2.36 16.25 11.76
C ARG A 50 3.63 15.55 11.27
N PHE A 51 3.52 14.74 10.21
CA PHE A 51 4.65 14.07 9.56
C PHE A 51 4.56 14.16 8.04
N SER A 52 5.70 14.38 7.38
CA SER A 52 5.78 14.28 5.93
C SER A 52 5.99 12.81 5.59
N ILE A 53 5.10 12.22 4.78
CA ILE A 53 5.20 10.80 4.42
C ILE A 53 5.88 10.65 3.07
N ASN A 54 6.95 9.87 3.06
CA ASN A 54 7.72 9.54 1.87
C ASN A 54 7.47 8.09 1.48
N CYS A 55 7.36 7.81 0.18
CA CYS A 55 7.29 6.44 -0.32
C CYS A 55 8.55 6.17 -1.12
N ILE A 56 9.37 5.20 -0.69
CA ILE A 56 10.65 4.93 -1.34
C ILE A 56 10.49 4.27 -2.71
N VAL A 57 9.48 3.40 -2.89
CA VAL A 57 9.17 2.83 -4.22
C VAL A 57 8.30 3.82 -5.00
N PRO A 58 8.78 4.35 -6.14
CA PRO A 58 7.99 5.27 -6.96
C PRO A 58 6.78 4.58 -7.62
N PRO A 59 5.71 5.31 -7.94
CA PRO A 59 4.61 4.78 -8.72
C PRO A 59 5.09 4.16 -10.05
N GLY A 60 4.56 2.99 -10.40
CA GLY A 60 4.93 2.23 -11.61
C GLY A 60 6.24 1.45 -11.53
N SER A 61 6.92 1.44 -10.37
CA SER A 61 8.08 0.57 -10.11
C SER A 61 7.64 -0.73 -9.44
N ASN A 62 8.29 -1.84 -9.77
CA ASN A 62 8.07 -3.12 -9.08
C ASN A 62 8.77 -3.11 -7.70
N PRO A 63 8.04 -3.15 -6.58
CA PRO A 63 8.62 -3.11 -5.24
C PRO A 63 9.36 -4.40 -4.83
N GLU A 64 9.19 -5.51 -5.54
CA GLU A 64 9.94 -6.74 -5.25
C GLU A 64 11.37 -6.69 -5.81
N ALA A 65 11.59 -5.93 -6.88
CA ALA A 65 12.87 -5.82 -7.58
C ALA A 65 13.45 -4.39 -7.56
N TYR A 66 12.86 -3.48 -6.78
CA TYR A 66 13.24 -2.07 -6.79
C TYR A 66 14.67 -1.85 -6.27
N ASP A 67 15.48 -1.13 -7.06
CA ASP A 67 16.82 -0.67 -6.66
C ASP A 67 16.78 0.87 -6.46
N PRO A 68 16.94 1.36 -5.22
CA PRO A 68 16.84 2.77 -4.89
C PRO A 68 18.06 3.55 -5.40
N SER A 69 17.79 4.67 -6.07
CA SER A 69 18.85 5.62 -6.45
C SER A 69 19.54 6.21 -5.20
N PRO A 70 20.80 6.68 -5.31
CA PRO A 70 21.49 7.34 -4.20
C PRO A 70 20.72 8.53 -3.60
N SER A 71 19.97 9.29 -4.42
CA SER A 71 19.15 10.40 -3.93
C SER A 71 17.97 9.92 -3.07
N HIS A 72 17.35 8.78 -3.40
CA HIS A 72 16.31 8.18 -2.56
C HIS A 72 16.88 7.70 -1.22
N LEU A 73 18.07 7.08 -1.24
CA LEU A 73 18.74 6.66 0.00
C LEU A 73 19.06 7.84 0.91
N VAL A 74 19.54 8.96 0.35
CA VAL A 74 19.78 10.20 1.10
C VAL A 74 18.47 10.72 1.72
N TYR A 75 17.35 10.64 1.00
CA TYR A 75 16.06 11.09 1.52
C TYR A 75 15.58 10.20 2.67
N VAL A 76 15.68 8.87 2.54
CA VAL A 76 15.36 7.94 3.63
C VAL A 76 16.26 8.16 4.84
N GLY A 77 17.54 8.49 4.62
CA GLY A 77 18.49 8.85 5.68
C GLY A 77 18.07 10.06 6.53
N LYS A 78 17.11 10.89 6.08
CA LYS A 78 16.52 11.99 6.87
C LYS A 78 15.28 11.59 7.67
N SER A 79 14.80 10.35 7.51
CA SER A 79 13.57 9.89 8.15
C SER A 79 13.78 9.63 9.63
N VAL A 80 12.82 10.04 10.46
CA VAL A 80 12.80 9.70 11.89
C VAL A 80 12.30 8.27 12.10
N ALA A 81 11.55 7.74 11.15
CA ALA A 81 11.08 6.37 11.17
C ALA A 81 10.87 5.79 9.77
N TYR A 82 10.94 4.46 9.69
CA TYR A 82 10.58 3.64 8.55
C TYR A 82 9.43 2.70 8.94
N PHE A 83 8.41 2.66 8.11
CA PHE A 83 7.21 1.83 8.26
C PHE A 83 7.26 0.74 7.21
N LYS A 84 7.72 -0.45 7.63
CA LYS A 84 7.89 -1.59 6.74
C LYS A 84 6.58 -2.37 6.58
N ILE A 85 6.38 -2.97 5.41
CA ILE A 85 5.23 -3.82 5.07
C ILE A 85 5.52 -5.31 5.32
N GLY A 86 6.76 -5.64 5.68
CA GLY A 86 7.15 -6.94 6.22
C GLY A 86 8.11 -7.69 5.31
N HIS A 87 7.55 -8.34 4.29
CA HIS A 87 8.17 -9.42 3.52
C HIS A 87 8.41 -9.09 2.04
N ILE A 88 8.29 -7.82 1.66
CA ILE A 88 8.45 -7.43 0.25
C ILE A 88 9.93 -7.41 -0.16
N GLY A 89 10.22 -7.82 -1.39
CA GLY A 89 11.61 -8.02 -1.86
C GLY A 89 12.53 -6.82 -1.64
N PHE A 90 12.06 -5.59 -1.86
CA PHE A 90 12.82 -4.39 -1.54
C PHE A 90 13.29 -4.34 -0.08
N GLU A 91 12.38 -4.61 0.88
CA GLU A 91 12.72 -4.54 2.30
C GLU A 91 13.70 -5.64 2.68
N LEU A 92 13.51 -6.85 2.18
CA LEU A 92 14.43 -7.97 2.41
C LEU A 92 15.85 -7.67 1.89
N ALA A 93 15.96 -6.97 0.76
CA ALA A 93 17.24 -6.64 0.14
C ALA A 93 17.93 -5.41 0.75
N TRP A 94 17.15 -4.42 1.23
CA TRP A 94 17.69 -3.09 1.55
C TRP A 94 17.64 -2.70 3.04
N MET A 95 16.86 -3.37 3.89
CA MET A 95 16.64 -2.89 5.27
C MET A 95 17.94 -2.73 6.06
N ASP A 96 18.84 -3.73 6.04
CA ASP A 96 20.12 -3.68 6.73
C ASP A 96 20.96 -2.45 6.33
N LYS A 97 20.95 -2.12 5.03
CA LYS A 97 21.70 -0.97 4.51
C LYS A 97 21.03 0.35 4.87
N LEU A 98 19.70 0.40 4.91
CA LEU A 98 18.96 1.59 5.36
C LEU A 98 19.21 1.85 6.85
N GLU A 99 19.22 0.81 7.67
CA GLU A 99 19.57 0.87 9.10
C GLU A 99 21.01 1.36 9.33
N GLN A 100 21.97 0.82 8.59
CA GLN A 100 23.37 1.26 8.69
C GLN A 100 23.55 2.73 8.30
N ASN A 101 22.81 3.21 7.30
CA ASN A 101 22.88 4.59 6.84
C ASN A 101 22.19 5.59 7.80
N ASN A 102 21.18 5.14 8.56
CA ASN A 102 20.54 5.93 9.60
C ASN A 102 20.23 5.08 10.84
N PRO A 103 21.23 4.85 11.72
CA PRO A 103 21.07 4.00 12.91
C PRO A 103 20.09 4.55 13.95
N THR A 104 19.66 5.80 13.81
CA THR A 104 18.68 6.43 14.70
C THR A 104 17.25 6.34 14.19
N MET A 105 17.05 5.88 12.95
CA MET A 105 15.73 5.67 12.36
C MET A 105 15.01 4.56 13.12
N LYS A 106 13.82 4.84 13.63
CA LYS A 106 12.99 3.80 14.23
C LYS A 106 12.31 2.98 13.13
N ILE A 107 12.31 1.66 13.26
CA ILE A 107 11.62 0.78 12.31
C ILE A 107 10.38 0.21 12.99
N PHE A 108 9.26 0.25 12.28
CA PHE A 108 7.99 -0.31 12.69
C PHE A 108 7.50 -1.29 11.63
N ASP A 109 7.23 -2.53 12.03
CA ASP A 109 6.63 -3.52 11.15
C ASP A 109 5.11 -3.36 11.16
N ASN A 110 4.54 -2.93 10.03
CA ASN A 110 3.10 -2.75 9.93
C ASN A 110 2.38 -4.05 9.59
N SER A 111 3.10 -5.14 9.28
CA SER A 111 2.52 -6.47 9.08
C SER A 111 2.38 -7.28 10.37
N GLU A 112 2.88 -6.78 11.51
CA GLU A 112 2.78 -7.46 12.79
C GLU A 112 1.30 -7.77 13.12
N GLY A 113 1.02 -9.05 13.41
CA GLY A 113 -0.32 -9.55 13.70
C GLY A 113 -1.14 -10.02 12.48
N ILE A 114 -0.61 -9.88 11.26
CA ILE A 114 -1.23 -10.45 10.05
C ILE A 114 -0.94 -11.95 9.96
N ASP A 115 -1.97 -12.74 9.66
CA ASP A 115 -1.84 -14.16 9.31
C ASP A 115 -1.32 -14.29 7.87
N LEU A 116 0.01 -14.38 7.74
CA LEU A 116 0.72 -14.37 6.46
C LEU A 116 0.41 -15.61 5.64
N LEU A 117 0.06 -15.38 4.38
CA LEU A 117 -0.05 -16.46 3.39
C LEU A 117 1.33 -16.86 2.90
N THR A 118 1.51 -18.14 2.59
CA THR A 118 2.77 -18.71 2.07
C THR A 118 2.49 -19.61 0.87
N GLY A 119 3.45 -19.77 -0.03
CA GLY A 119 3.31 -20.66 -1.19
C GLY A 119 2.36 -20.14 -2.28
N THR A 120 2.00 -18.86 -2.23
CA THR A 120 1.21 -18.20 -3.28
C THR A 120 2.05 -17.86 -4.51
N HIS A 121 3.38 -17.92 -4.38
CA HIS A 121 4.38 -17.55 -5.38
C HIS A 121 5.19 -18.77 -5.91
N GLU A 122 4.64 -19.98 -5.89
CA GLU A 122 5.28 -21.18 -6.46
C GLU A 122 4.41 -21.95 -7.46
N HIS A 123 5.04 -22.50 -8.50
CA HIS A 123 4.49 -23.59 -9.29
C HIS A 123 4.90 -24.91 -8.63
N GLY A 124 3.95 -25.71 -8.14
CA GLY A 124 4.25 -27.02 -7.58
C GLY A 124 4.97 -27.91 -8.61
N ASP A 125 6.29 -28.04 -8.47
CA ASP A 125 7.18 -29.10 -8.98
C ASP A 125 8.66 -28.87 -8.53
N GLY A 126 8.90 -28.55 -7.26
CA GLY A 126 10.27 -28.45 -6.74
C GLY A 126 10.38 -28.32 -5.22
N ASP A 127 11.32 -29.08 -4.64
CA ASP A 127 11.69 -29.14 -3.22
C ASP A 127 12.24 -27.80 -2.66
N SER A 128 11.43 -26.74 -2.68
CA SER A 128 11.72 -25.50 -1.97
C SER A 128 11.22 -25.62 -0.53
N HIS A 129 12.14 -25.86 0.41
CA HIS A 129 11.82 -25.96 1.84
C HIS A 129 11.57 -24.60 2.52
N HIS A 130 11.40 -23.52 1.75
CA HIS A 130 11.12 -22.18 2.25
C HIS A 130 9.96 -21.56 1.48
N LEU A 131 8.73 -21.77 1.96
CA LEU A 131 7.57 -21.06 1.43
C LEU A 131 7.71 -19.58 1.83
N GLU A 132 8.04 -18.73 0.87
CA GLU A 132 8.12 -17.29 1.08
C GLU A 132 6.74 -16.73 1.42
N ALA A 133 6.72 -15.76 2.35
CA ALA A 133 5.49 -15.10 2.77
C ALA A 133 5.02 -14.12 1.69
N ASP A 134 3.72 -14.16 1.38
CA ASP A 134 3.10 -13.25 0.43
C ASP A 134 3.15 -11.81 0.96
N PRO A 135 3.87 -10.89 0.28
CA PRO A 135 4.06 -9.54 0.78
C PRO A 135 2.84 -8.63 0.57
N HIS A 136 1.86 -9.03 -0.24
CA HIS A 136 0.74 -8.20 -0.71
C HIS A 136 -0.36 -8.02 0.33
N THR A 137 0.01 -7.81 1.59
CA THR A 137 -0.89 -7.78 2.74
C THR A 137 -1.96 -6.68 2.63
N TRP A 138 -1.63 -5.56 1.99
CA TRP A 138 -2.56 -4.44 1.79
C TRP A 138 -3.70 -4.76 0.82
N SER A 139 -3.65 -5.85 0.04
CA SER A 139 -4.74 -6.25 -0.86
C SER A 139 -6.03 -6.66 -0.13
N SER A 140 -6.00 -6.79 1.19
CA SER A 140 -7.15 -7.13 2.04
C SER A 140 -7.58 -5.96 2.91
N PRO A 141 -8.88 -5.60 2.94
CA PRO A 141 -9.42 -4.68 3.95
C PRO A 141 -9.26 -5.18 5.38
N LYS A 142 -9.28 -6.50 5.63
CA LYS A 142 -9.05 -7.05 6.98
C LYS A 142 -7.62 -6.77 7.46
N ASN A 143 -6.64 -7.00 6.59
CA ASN A 143 -5.24 -6.68 6.86
C ASN A 143 -4.99 -5.17 6.93
N ALA A 144 -5.65 -4.37 6.08
CA ALA A 144 -5.54 -2.91 6.11
C ALA A 144 -5.93 -2.33 7.48
N ARG A 145 -6.89 -2.93 8.19
CA ARG A 145 -7.22 -2.54 9.57
C ARG A 145 -6.05 -2.76 10.54
N ILE A 146 -5.36 -3.88 10.42
CA ILE A 146 -4.18 -4.22 11.24
C ILE A 146 -3.03 -3.25 10.92
N ILE A 147 -2.75 -3.04 9.64
CA ILE A 147 -1.75 -2.08 9.16
C ILE A 147 -2.04 -0.67 9.72
N ALA A 148 -3.29 -0.20 9.60
CA ALA A 148 -3.69 1.12 10.10
C ALA A 148 -3.54 1.22 11.63
N GLN A 149 -3.87 0.16 12.37
CA GLN A 149 -3.68 0.13 13.83
C GLN A 149 -2.19 0.24 14.19
N ASN A 150 -1.34 -0.57 13.56
CA ASN A 150 0.10 -0.58 13.79
C ASN A 150 0.72 0.79 13.47
N MET A 151 0.30 1.43 12.38
CA MET A 151 0.72 2.79 12.03
C MET A 151 0.27 3.82 13.06
N TYR A 152 -0.98 3.76 13.53
CA TYR A 152 -1.49 4.64 14.58
C TYR A 152 -0.65 4.53 15.85
N GLU A 153 -0.38 3.31 16.32
CA GLU A 153 0.45 3.06 17.50
C GLU A 153 1.89 3.58 17.32
N ALA A 154 2.46 3.37 16.14
CA ALA A 154 3.78 3.90 15.78
C ALA A 154 3.81 5.44 15.81
N PHE A 155 2.81 6.13 15.24
CA PHE A 155 2.73 7.59 15.28
C PHE A 155 2.56 8.13 16.71
N VAL A 156 1.77 7.47 17.56
CA VAL A 156 1.65 7.82 18.98
C VAL A 156 2.99 7.65 19.71
N SER A 157 3.76 6.62 19.38
CA SER A 157 5.11 6.41 19.93
C SER A 157 6.11 7.48 19.46
N LEU A 158 6.01 7.94 18.21
CA LEU A 158 6.88 8.96 17.62
C LEU A 158 6.57 10.39 18.08
N ASP A 159 5.30 10.71 18.30
CA ASP A 159 4.82 12.01 18.79
C ASP A 159 3.62 11.86 19.75
N PRO A 160 3.85 11.59 21.05
CA PRO A 160 2.79 11.40 22.03
C PRO A 160 1.83 12.60 22.16
N ASN A 161 2.30 13.82 21.86
CA ASN A 161 1.48 15.03 21.90
C ASN A 161 0.41 15.06 20.80
N GLY A 162 0.64 14.34 19.69
CA GLY A 162 -0.31 14.22 18.58
C GLY A 162 -1.39 13.16 18.79
N LYS A 163 -1.36 12.40 19.90
CA LYS A 163 -2.21 11.21 20.12
C LYS A 163 -3.71 11.43 19.85
N LYS A 164 -4.27 12.56 20.27
CA LYS A 164 -5.70 12.87 20.03
C LYS A 164 -6.00 12.98 18.53
N VAL A 165 -5.13 13.66 17.78
CA VAL A 165 -5.26 13.83 16.33
C VAL A 165 -5.10 12.50 15.62
N TYR A 166 -4.07 11.71 15.95
CA TYR A 166 -3.86 10.39 15.34
C TYR A 166 -5.03 9.44 15.60
N ARG A 167 -5.63 9.49 16.79
CA ARG A 167 -6.80 8.66 17.12
C ARG A 167 -8.01 9.02 16.26
N GLU A 168 -8.35 10.31 16.17
CA GLU A 168 -9.48 10.77 15.36
C GLU A 168 -9.29 10.42 13.87
N ASN A 169 -8.08 10.65 13.36
CA ASN A 169 -7.70 10.30 12.00
C ASN A 169 -7.74 8.79 11.73
N TYR A 170 -7.23 7.98 12.66
CA TYR A 170 -7.28 6.52 12.59
C TYR A 170 -8.73 6.01 12.60
N GLU A 171 -9.59 6.54 13.46
CA GLU A 171 -11.01 6.16 13.52
C GLU A 171 -11.74 6.48 12.19
N ASN A 172 -11.41 7.62 11.57
CA ASN A 172 -11.93 7.98 10.24
C ASN A 172 -11.43 7.02 9.14
N LEU A 173 -10.14 6.69 9.14
CA LEU A 173 -9.58 5.73 8.20
C LEU A 173 -10.17 4.33 8.39
N LEU A 174 -10.38 3.91 9.63
CA LEU A 174 -10.99 2.62 9.97
C LEU A 174 -12.44 2.55 9.45
N ALA A 175 -13.21 3.62 9.57
CA ALA A 175 -14.55 3.70 9.01
C ALA A 175 -14.54 3.60 7.47
N GLU A 176 -13.56 4.20 6.81
CA GLU A 176 -13.35 4.11 5.37
C GLU A 176 -13.02 2.67 4.93
N ILE A 177 -12.06 2.01 5.60
CA ILE A 177 -11.70 0.62 5.35
C ILE A 177 -12.90 -0.31 5.54
N ASN A 178 -13.67 -0.12 6.61
CA ASN A 178 -14.88 -0.92 6.87
C ASN A 178 -15.96 -0.72 5.82
N ARG A 179 -16.07 0.48 5.25
CA ARG A 179 -17.00 0.76 4.14
C ARG A 179 -16.56 0.02 2.88
N VAL A 180 -15.28 0.09 2.51
CA VAL A 180 -14.72 -0.64 1.36
C VAL A 180 -14.97 -2.14 1.54
N ASP A 181 -14.63 -2.70 2.70
CA ASP A 181 -14.86 -4.10 3.04
C ASP A 181 -16.34 -4.51 2.84
N SER A 182 -17.27 -3.71 3.39
CA SER A 182 -18.71 -3.98 3.28
C SER A 182 -19.22 -3.97 1.85
N ILE A 183 -18.71 -3.06 1.01
CA ILE A 183 -19.10 -2.97 -0.40
C ILE A 183 -18.54 -4.18 -1.17
N ILE A 184 -17.27 -4.53 -0.94
CA ILE A 184 -16.64 -5.71 -1.58
C ILE A 184 -17.39 -6.99 -1.18
N THR A 185 -17.73 -7.17 0.10
CA THR A 185 -18.53 -8.32 0.56
C THR A 185 -19.85 -8.43 -0.21
N GLN A 186 -20.56 -7.32 -0.40
CA GLN A 186 -21.84 -7.32 -1.12
C GLN A 186 -21.67 -7.65 -2.61
N ARG A 187 -20.67 -7.03 -3.26
CA ARG A 187 -20.38 -7.23 -4.69
C ARG A 187 -19.91 -8.65 -5.00
N LEU A 188 -19.10 -9.23 -4.12
CA LEU A 188 -18.50 -10.56 -4.33
C LEU A 188 -19.35 -11.71 -3.79
N ALA A 189 -20.44 -11.45 -3.05
CA ALA A 189 -21.33 -12.50 -2.56
C ALA A 189 -21.83 -13.46 -3.67
N PRO A 190 -22.21 -13.00 -4.88
CA PRO A 190 -22.60 -13.88 -5.98
C PRO A 190 -21.44 -14.66 -6.60
N ALA A 191 -20.20 -14.19 -6.41
CA ALA A 191 -18.98 -14.79 -6.97
C ALA A 191 -18.28 -15.76 -6.00
N HIS A 192 -18.90 -16.08 -4.86
CA HIS A 192 -18.32 -16.97 -3.86
C HIS A 192 -17.91 -18.33 -4.47
N GLY A 193 -16.66 -18.73 -4.25
CA GLY A 193 -16.08 -19.98 -4.76
C GLY A 193 -15.66 -19.93 -6.23
N THR A 194 -15.82 -18.79 -6.92
CA THR A 194 -15.35 -18.64 -8.30
C THR A 194 -13.84 -18.39 -8.36
N MET A 195 -13.28 -18.57 -9.55
CA MET A 195 -11.86 -18.35 -9.83
C MET A 195 -11.66 -17.16 -10.75
N PHE A 196 -10.68 -16.32 -10.44
CA PHE A 196 -10.16 -15.30 -11.35
C PHE A 196 -8.70 -15.61 -11.68
N ALA A 197 -8.24 -15.16 -12.85
CA ALA A 197 -6.83 -15.20 -13.20
C ALA A 197 -6.17 -13.85 -12.90
N ILE A 198 -4.87 -13.87 -12.64
CA ILE A 198 -4.01 -12.69 -12.52
C ILE A 198 -2.65 -13.01 -13.12
N TYR A 199 -1.95 -12.00 -13.64
CA TYR A 199 -0.58 -12.20 -14.09
C TYR A 199 0.34 -12.51 -12.91
N HIS A 200 0.61 -11.55 -12.03
CA HIS A 200 1.43 -11.72 -10.83
C HIS A 200 0.56 -11.89 -9.55
N PRO A 201 0.87 -12.77 -8.58
CA PRO A 201 -0.06 -13.20 -7.52
C PRO A 201 -0.23 -12.20 -6.36
N SER A 202 -0.70 -10.98 -6.67
CA SER A 202 -0.83 -9.87 -5.73
C SER A 202 -2.17 -9.73 -4.99
N LEU A 203 -3.14 -10.63 -5.23
CA LEU A 203 -4.50 -10.55 -4.65
C LEU A 203 -4.85 -11.75 -3.78
N SER A 204 -3.85 -12.51 -3.31
CA SER A 204 -4.05 -13.74 -2.53
C SER A 204 -4.84 -13.50 -1.24
N TYR A 205 -4.60 -12.39 -0.54
CA TYR A 205 -5.33 -12.05 0.68
C TYR A 205 -6.78 -11.63 0.39
N LEU A 206 -7.02 -10.91 -0.71
CA LEU A 206 -8.38 -10.61 -1.18
C LEU A 206 -9.13 -11.91 -1.49
N ALA A 207 -8.48 -12.82 -2.21
CA ALA A 207 -9.07 -14.11 -2.56
C ALA A 207 -9.42 -14.94 -1.31
N LYS A 208 -8.51 -15.01 -0.33
CA LYS A 208 -8.74 -15.65 0.98
C LYS A 208 -9.96 -15.04 1.68
N ASP A 209 -10.03 -13.71 1.75
CA ASP A 209 -11.00 -13.01 2.58
C ASP A 209 -12.42 -13.01 2.06
N TYR A 210 -12.60 -13.12 0.74
CA TYR A 210 -13.89 -13.15 0.06
C TYR A 210 -14.20 -14.50 -0.59
N HIS A 211 -13.48 -15.56 -0.20
CA HIS A 211 -13.71 -16.94 -0.65
C HIS A 211 -13.65 -17.12 -2.17
N LEU A 212 -12.62 -16.56 -2.79
CA LEU A 212 -12.32 -16.73 -4.21
C LEU A 212 -11.08 -17.58 -4.40
N HIS A 213 -10.89 -18.07 -5.62
CA HIS A 213 -9.65 -18.73 -6.03
C HIS A 213 -8.86 -17.84 -6.98
N GLN A 214 -7.56 -17.69 -6.73
CA GLN A 214 -6.63 -16.98 -7.60
C GLN A 214 -5.84 -17.99 -8.43
N LEU A 215 -5.82 -17.79 -9.75
CA LEU A 215 -4.89 -18.45 -10.67
C LEU A 215 -3.85 -17.44 -11.15
N SER A 216 -2.59 -17.62 -10.76
CA SER A 216 -1.49 -16.76 -11.24
C SER A 216 -0.89 -17.32 -12.53
N LEU A 217 -0.37 -16.45 -13.41
CA LEU A 217 0.42 -16.88 -14.56
C LEU A 217 1.91 -16.82 -14.30
N GLU A 218 2.34 -15.75 -13.63
CA GLU A 218 3.71 -15.38 -13.31
C GLU A 218 3.99 -15.73 -11.84
N TYR A 219 5.24 -16.09 -11.54
CA TYR A 219 5.73 -16.40 -10.20
C TYR A 219 7.18 -15.91 -10.01
N ASN A 220 7.43 -15.12 -8.95
CA ASN A 220 8.74 -14.56 -8.58
C ASN A 220 9.43 -13.68 -9.65
N GLY A 221 8.66 -12.86 -10.36
CA GLY A 221 9.12 -12.01 -11.46
C GLY A 221 9.54 -12.76 -12.73
N LYS A 222 9.19 -14.05 -12.89
CA LYS A 222 9.57 -14.90 -14.02
C LYS A 222 8.39 -15.24 -14.90
N GLU A 223 8.60 -15.10 -16.20
CA GLU A 223 7.61 -15.52 -17.20
C GLU A 223 7.29 -17.03 -17.09
N PRO A 224 6.01 -17.43 -17.22
CA PRO A 224 5.61 -18.82 -17.23
C PRO A 224 6.24 -19.60 -18.39
N SER A 225 6.58 -20.86 -18.13
CA SER A 225 6.90 -21.81 -19.20
C SER A 225 5.68 -22.11 -20.07
N ALA A 226 5.90 -22.47 -21.34
CA ALA A 226 4.82 -22.87 -22.24
C ALA A 226 4.00 -24.07 -21.72
N PHE A 227 4.67 -25.01 -21.04
CA PHE A 227 4.02 -26.15 -20.40
C PHE A 227 3.07 -25.70 -19.27
N TYR A 228 3.55 -24.81 -18.40
CA TYR A 228 2.71 -24.26 -17.34
C TYR A 228 1.54 -23.45 -17.92
N LEU A 229 1.79 -22.59 -18.91
CA LEU A 229 0.73 -21.77 -19.53
C LEU A 229 -0.39 -22.66 -20.09
N LYS A 230 -0.05 -23.80 -20.71
CA LYS A 230 -1.04 -24.77 -21.17
C LYS A 230 -1.87 -25.34 -20.02
N LYS A 231 -1.23 -25.75 -18.92
CA LYS A 231 -1.91 -26.23 -17.71
C LYS A 231 -2.82 -25.15 -17.11
N ALA A 232 -2.36 -23.90 -17.04
CA ALA A 232 -3.16 -22.78 -16.55
C ALA A 232 -4.40 -22.54 -17.43
N VAL A 233 -4.26 -22.63 -18.77
CA VAL A 233 -5.41 -22.53 -19.70
C VAL A 233 -6.44 -23.62 -19.43
N ASP A 234 -5.98 -24.86 -19.22
CA ASP A 234 -6.88 -25.99 -18.97
C ASP A 234 -7.62 -25.80 -17.63
N VAL A 235 -6.90 -25.43 -16.55
CA VAL A 235 -7.51 -25.10 -15.24
C VAL A 235 -8.51 -23.94 -15.35
N ALA A 236 -8.18 -22.89 -16.09
CA ALA A 236 -9.05 -21.74 -16.26
C ALA A 236 -10.33 -22.08 -17.03
N LYS A 237 -10.25 -22.93 -18.06
CA LYS A 237 -11.42 -23.44 -18.79
C LYS A 237 -12.33 -24.29 -17.92
N GLU A 238 -11.74 -25.20 -17.13
CA GLU A 238 -12.46 -26.06 -16.19
C GLU A 238 -13.19 -25.26 -15.09
N ASN A 239 -12.59 -24.15 -14.65
CA ASN A 239 -13.17 -23.29 -13.61
C ASN A 239 -13.97 -22.10 -14.16
N HIS A 240 -14.21 -22.06 -15.48
CA HIS A 240 -14.97 -21.01 -16.16
C HIS A 240 -14.48 -19.58 -15.86
N VAL A 241 -13.17 -19.39 -15.75
CA VAL A 241 -12.56 -18.07 -15.46
C VAL A 241 -13.00 -17.04 -16.51
N LYS A 242 -13.51 -15.90 -16.06
CA LYS A 242 -14.03 -14.82 -16.92
C LYS A 242 -13.16 -13.58 -17.01
N VAL A 243 -12.23 -13.42 -16.07
CA VAL A 243 -11.36 -12.25 -15.98
C VAL A 243 -9.92 -12.68 -15.70
N ILE A 244 -8.99 -12.01 -16.39
CA ILE A 244 -7.58 -12.00 -16.03
C ILE A 244 -7.13 -10.58 -15.72
N PHE A 245 -6.52 -10.42 -14.55
CA PHE A 245 -5.94 -9.16 -14.13
C PHE A 245 -4.48 -9.01 -14.59
N ILE A 246 -4.10 -7.80 -15.01
CA ILE A 246 -2.73 -7.44 -15.37
C ILE A 246 -2.34 -6.15 -14.65
N GLN A 247 -1.22 -6.16 -13.92
CA GLN A 247 -0.71 -4.99 -13.25
C GLN A 247 0.08 -4.09 -14.22
N GLN A 248 0.07 -2.78 -13.97
CA GLN A 248 0.73 -1.78 -14.83
C GLN A 248 2.25 -1.99 -14.96
N GLU A 249 2.88 -2.68 -14.00
CA GLU A 249 4.32 -2.95 -13.99
C GLU A 249 4.75 -4.03 -15.00
N PHE A 250 3.80 -4.77 -15.60
CA PHE A 250 4.09 -5.93 -16.46
C PHE A 250 3.60 -5.78 -17.92
N ASP A 251 4.23 -6.51 -18.84
CA ASP A 251 3.81 -6.58 -20.25
C ASP A 251 2.54 -7.41 -20.41
N ALA A 252 1.51 -6.83 -21.01
CA ALA A 252 0.20 -7.45 -21.14
C ALA A 252 0.09 -8.57 -22.21
N LYS A 253 1.09 -8.79 -23.07
CA LYS A 253 0.99 -9.72 -24.23
C LYS A 253 0.66 -11.15 -23.82
N GLN A 254 1.25 -11.64 -22.73
CA GLN A 254 0.99 -13.00 -22.26
C GLN A 254 -0.40 -13.12 -21.66
N ALA A 255 -0.81 -12.15 -20.83
CA ALA A 255 -2.16 -12.09 -20.28
C ALA A 255 -3.23 -12.00 -21.40
N GLN A 256 -2.95 -11.25 -22.47
CA GLN A 256 -3.82 -11.16 -23.65
C GLN A 256 -3.92 -12.49 -24.40
N SER A 257 -2.80 -13.15 -24.67
CA SER A 257 -2.78 -14.48 -25.32
C SER A 257 -3.56 -15.51 -24.50
N PHE A 258 -3.34 -15.51 -23.18
CA PHE A 258 -4.07 -16.38 -22.26
C PHE A 258 -5.58 -16.09 -22.27
N ALA A 259 -5.98 -14.82 -22.18
CA ALA A 259 -7.38 -14.41 -22.20
C ALA A 259 -8.11 -14.84 -23.47
N GLN A 260 -7.45 -14.74 -24.63
CA GLN A 260 -7.99 -15.18 -25.92
C GLN A 260 -8.27 -16.69 -25.94
N GLU A 261 -7.39 -17.50 -25.34
CA GLU A 261 -7.55 -18.95 -25.29
C GLU A 261 -8.74 -19.40 -24.44
N ILE A 262 -9.10 -18.63 -23.41
CA ILE A 262 -10.16 -18.98 -22.45
C ILE A 262 -11.44 -18.15 -22.61
N ASP A 263 -11.48 -17.24 -23.59
CA ASP A 263 -12.58 -16.27 -23.79
C ASP A 263 -12.86 -15.42 -22.53
N ALA A 264 -11.79 -14.87 -21.94
CA ALA A 264 -11.84 -14.00 -20.76
C ALA A 264 -11.53 -12.53 -21.10
N LYS A 265 -11.96 -11.63 -20.22
CA LYS A 265 -11.63 -10.20 -20.28
C LYS A 265 -10.28 -9.93 -19.60
N VAL A 266 -9.40 -9.20 -20.28
CA VAL A 266 -8.21 -8.63 -19.64
C VAL A 266 -8.60 -7.33 -18.94
N VAL A 267 -8.32 -7.23 -17.64
CA VAL A 267 -8.60 -6.04 -16.83
C VAL A 267 -7.30 -5.48 -16.24
N PRO A 268 -6.88 -4.28 -16.66
CA PRO A 268 -5.77 -3.58 -16.02
C PRO A 268 -6.12 -3.19 -14.58
N ILE A 269 -5.17 -3.41 -13.67
CA ILE A 269 -5.27 -3.03 -12.26
C ILE A 269 -3.95 -2.40 -11.78
N ASN A 270 -4.00 -1.69 -10.67
CA ASN A 270 -2.84 -1.15 -9.96
C ASN A 270 -2.96 -1.45 -8.45
N PRO A 271 -2.59 -2.65 -7.99
CA PRO A 271 -2.56 -2.98 -6.55
C PRO A 271 -1.70 -2.03 -5.71
N LEU A 272 -0.79 -1.28 -6.34
CA LEU A 272 0.06 -0.26 -5.73
C LEU A 272 -0.54 1.15 -5.86
N SER A 273 -1.83 1.28 -6.13
CA SER A 273 -2.51 2.57 -6.20
C SER A 273 -2.50 3.28 -4.85
N TYR A 274 -2.24 4.59 -4.87
CA TYR A 274 -2.45 5.43 -3.70
C TYR A 274 -3.93 5.46 -3.28
N ASN A 275 -4.85 5.45 -4.26
CA ASN A 275 -6.29 5.40 -4.01
C ASN A 275 -6.72 3.94 -3.74
N TRP A 276 -6.23 3.39 -2.64
CA TRP A 276 -6.37 1.98 -2.27
C TRP A 276 -7.82 1.45 -2.37
N GLY A 277 -8.77 2.18 -1.80
CA GLY A 277 -10.17 1.75 -1.78
C GLY A 277 -10.83 1.74 -3.16
N GLU A 278 -10.52 2.72 -4.01
CA GLU A 278 -11.04 2.79 -5.39
C GLU A 278 -10.55 1.60 -6.22
N GLU A 279 -9.28 1.23 -6.07
CA GLU A 279 -8.69 0.10 -6.77
C GLU A 279 -9.32 -1.24 -6.35
N LEU A 280 -9.48 -1.48 -5.05
CA LEU A 280 -10.10 -2.73 -4.59
C LEU A 280 -11.56 -2.85 -5.03
N LEU A 281 -12.27 -1.72 -5.10
CA LEU A 281 -13.64 -1.68 -5.61
C LEU A 281 -13.70 -1.98 -7.12
N HIS A 282 -12.75 -1.45 -7.91
CA HIS A 282 -12.60 -1.76 -9.33
C HIS A 282 -12.31 -3.25 -9.57
N ILE A 283 -11.41 -3.85 -8.78
CA ILE A 283 -11.14 -5.29 -8.80
C ILE A 283 -12.40 -6.10 -8.49
N ALA A 284 -13.15 -5.71 -7.45
CA ALA A 284 -14.37 -6.40 -7.06
C ALA A 284 -15.45 -6.33 -8.15
N ASP A 285 -15.63 -5.18 -8.80
CA ASP A 285 -16.57 -4.99 -9.91
C ASP A 285 -16.22 -5.90 -11.10
N ALA A 286 -14.93 -5.95 -11.45
CA ALA A 286 -14.45 -6.81 -12.53
C ALA A 286 -14.67 -8.31 -12.26
N ILE A 287 -14.58 -8.76 -11.00
CA ILE A 287 -14.89 -10.15 -10.61
C ILE A 287 -16.40 -10.39 -10.63
N ALA A 288 -17.21 -9.43 -10.16
CA ALA A 288 -18.66 -9.52 -10.15
C ALA A 288 -19.29 -9.48 -11.55
N GLY A 289 -18.53 -9.01 -12.57
CA GLY A 289 -18.99 -8.86 -13.94
C GLY A 289 -19.78 -7.56 -14.19
N GLU A 290 -19.54 -6.54 -13.37
CA GLU A 290 -20.10 -5.19 -13.50
C GLU A 290 -19.27 -4.28 -14.44
#